data_AF-A0A4Y7T3I3-F1
#
_entry.id   AF-A0A4Y7T3I3-F1
#
_cell.length_a   1.000
_cell.length_b   1.000
_cell.length_c   1.000
_cell.angle_alpha   90.00
_cell.angle_beta   90.00
_cell.angle_gamma   90.00
#
_symmetry.space_group_name_H-M   'P 1'
#
loop_
_entity.id
_entity.type
_entity.pdbx_description
1 polymer ?
#
loop_
_entity_poly.entity_id
_entity_poly.type
_entity_poly.pdbx_seq_one_letter_code
_entity_poly.pdbx_strand_id
1 'polypeptide(L)'
;MPMHHSPSASPTRRRQHGLNYIVHHQKYYLPGGDLYVLINGVMFKIHSYFFNRESTFFVDVSTSADPTAATDEEGEKARSWFSILKLAHRWDFPVVKDFALRELKRRETEIPLVTRIKLYQDNEAPPEYLVTLFSQLCSREFGPTDEETVELGLEQTCRVWRAREMLRSPGGSSPLPSIVTQKDT
;
A
#
# COMPACT_ATOMS: atom_id res chain seq x y z
N MET A 1 13.78 -46.87 -52.13
CA MET A 1 13.03 -45.70 -51.63
C MET A 1 11.56 -46.09 -51.55
N PRO A 2 10.75 -45.62 -50.58
CA PRO A 2 10.90 -45.56 -49.13
C PRO A 2 9.80 -46.37 -48.39
N MET A 3 10.00 -46.54 -47.08
CA MET A 3 9.05 -47.10 -46.11
C MET A 3 8.00 -46.06 -45.70
N HIS A 4 6.76 -46.47 -45.38
CA HIS A 4 5.94 -45.73 -44.42
C HIS A 4 5.05 -46.67 -43.59
N HIS A 5 5.29 -46.61 -42.29
CA HIS A 5 4.53 -47.19 -41.20
C HIS A 5 3.51 -46.17 -40.72
N SER A 6 2.37 -46.63 -40.24
CA SER A 6 1.55 -45.92 -39.25
C SER A 6 0.85 -46.96 -38.38
N PRO A 7 0.89 -46.78 -37.05
CA PRO A 7 -0.37 -46.80 -36.34
C PRO A 7 -0.53 -45.63 -35.38
N SER A 8 -1.80 -45.29 -35.23
CA SER A 8 -2.41 -44.27 -34.37
C SER A 8 -2.04 -44.40 -32.89
N ALA A 9 -1.71 -43.28 -32.25
CA ALA A 9 -1.83 -43.09 -30.81
C ALA A 9 -2.32 -41.66 -30.50
N SER A 10 -3.39 -41.59 -29.72
CA SER A 10 -4.14 -40.41 -29.29
C SER A 10 -3.29 -39.36 -28.55
N PRO A 11 -3.72 -38.07 -28.51
CA PRO A 11 -2.90 -37.00 -27.95
C PRO A 11 -2.97 -37.01 -26.42
N THR A 12 -1.87 -37.37 -25.78
CA THR A 12 -1.66 -37.08 -24.36
C THR A 12 -1.52 -35.57 -24.21
N ARG A 13 -2.53 -34.93 -23.61
CA ARG A 13 -2.57 -33.50 -23.25
C ARG A 13 -1.45 -33.18 -22.27
N ARG A 14 -0.27 -32.86 -22.79
CA ARG A 14 0.87 -32.38 -22.02
C ARG A 14 0.58 -30.92 -21.61
N ARG A 15 0.26 -30.70 -20.33
CA ARG A 15 0.21 -29.35 -19.74
C ARG A 15 1.59 -28.71 -19.95
N GLN A 16 1.66 -27.71 -20.82
CA GLN A 16 2.81 -26.82 -20.91
C GLN A 16 2.75 -25.89 -19.71
N HIS A 17 3.60 -26.13 -18.70
CA HIS A 17 4.03 -25.04 -17.83
C HIS A 17 4.94 -24.15 -18.68
N GLY A 18 4.39 -23.01 -19.10
CA GLY A 18 5.15 -21.96 -19.78
C GLY A 18 6.35 -21.58 -18.93
N LEU A 19 7.51 -21.55 -19.58
CA LEU A 19 8.77 -21.06 -19.00
C LEU A 19 8.54 -19.61 -18.57
N ASN A 20 8.51 -19.36 -17.26
CA ASN A 20 8.47 -18.00 -16.71
C ASN A 20 9.81 -17.33 -17.00
N TYR A 21 9.91 -16.62 -18.12
CA TYR A 21 11.07 -15.80 -18.44
C TYR A 21 11.12 -14.62 -17.45
N ILE A 22 12.13 -14.62 -16.59
CA ILE A 22 12.41 -13.51 -15.70
C ILE A 22 12.97 -12.37 -16.55
N VAL A 23 12.21 -11.27 -16.66
CA VAL A 23 12.65 -10.09 -17.41
C VAL A 23 13.37 -9.14 -16.45
N HIS A 24 14.58 -8.72 -16.79
CA HIS A 24 15.32 -7.72 -16.03
C HIS A 24 14.81 -6.31 -16.35
N HIS A 25 14.59 -5.49 -15.32
CA HIS A 25 14.17 -4.11 -15.53
C HIS A 25 15.31 -3.29 -16.13
N GLN A 26 15.10 -2.71 -17.32
CA GLN A 26 16.16 -2.02 -18.10
C GLN A 26 16.86 -0.87 -17.35
N LYS A 27 16.15 -0.16 -16.46
CA LYS A 27 16.68 0.99 -15.70
C LYS A 27 17.26 0.64 -14.32
N TYR A 28 16.87 -0.50 -13.73
CA TYR A 28 17.12 -0.82 -12.31
C TYR A 28 17.69 -2.22 -12.12
N TYR A 29 18.42 -2.70 -13.13
CA TYR A 29 19.22 -3.91 -13.05
C TYR A 29 20.69 -3.49 -12.96
N LEU A 30 21.16 -3.24 -11.74
CA LEU A 30 22.53 -2.79 -11.49
C LEU A 30 23.47 -4.00 -11.42
N PRO A 31 24.51 -4.08 -12.28
CA PRO A 31 25.55 -5.10 -12.17
C PRO A 31 26.30 -4.93 -10.84
N GLY A 32 26.18 -5.92 -9.95
CA GLY A 32 26.78 -5.89 -8.61
C GLY A 32 25.80 -5.76 -7.44
N GLY A 33 24.50 -5.55 -7.71
CA GLY A 33 23.48 -5.55 -6.67
C GLY A 33 23.35 -6.90 -5.96
N ASP A 34 23.17 -6.87 -4.65
CA ASP A 34 23.02 -8.01 -3.74
C ASP A 34 21.58 -8.18 -3.21
N LEU A 35 20.68 -7.24 -3.52
CA LEU A 35 19.25 -7.36 -3.28
C LEU A 35 18.49 -7.65 -4.58
N TYR A 36 17.68 -8.71 -4.54
CA TYR A 36 16.84 -9.16 -5.64
C TYR A 36 15.37 -8.98 -5.27
N VAL A 37 14.63 -8.22 -6.06
CA VAL A 37 13.18 -8.02 -5.85
C VAL A 37 12.45 -8.50 -7.09
N LEU A 38 11.63 -9.55 -6.94
CA LEU A 38 10.82 -10.09 -8.03
C LEU A 38 9.39 -9.57 -7.90
N ILE A 39 8.93 -8.74 -8.86
CA ILE A 39 7.59 -8.16 -8.87
C ILE A 39 6.92 -8.48 -10.20
N ASN A 40 5.78 -9.18 -10.18
CA ASN A 40 5.01 -9.52 -11.38
C ASN A 40 5.85 -10.20 -12.50
N GLY A 41 6.83 -11.04 -12.12
CA GLY A 41 7.74 -11.72 -13.07
C GLY A 41 8.91 -10.85 -13.59
N VAL A 42 9.02 -9.60 -13.13
CA VAL A 42 10.14 -8.70 -13.42
C VAL A 42 11.11 -8.71 -12.24
N MET A 43 12.38 -9.03 -12.50
CA MET A 43 13.43 -9.03 -11.49
C MET A 43 14.17 -7.70 -11.49
N PHE A 44 14.11 -7.02 -10.36
CA PHE A 44 14.90 -5.84 -10.03
C PHE A 44 16.15 -6.28 -9.26
N LYS A 45 17.31 -5.73 -9.63
CA LYS A 45 18.59 -6.03 -8.97
C LYS A 45 19.20 -4.72 -8.48
N ILE A 46 19.21 -4.54 -7.17
CA ILE A 46 19.57 -3.30 -6.48
C ILE A 46 20.66 -3.62 -5.43
N HIS A 47 21.42 -2.63 -4.98
CA HIS A 47 22.35 -2.82 -3.86
C HIS A 47 21.63 -2.70 -2.51
N SER A 48 21.69 -3.74 -1.69
CA SER A 48 21.19 -3.80 -0.30
C SER A 48 21.78 -2.69 0.55
N TYR A 49 23.00 -2.23 0.25
CA TYR A 49 23.67 -1.11 0.93
C TYR A 49 22.78 0.14 1.03
N PHE A 50 22.02 0.47 -0.02
CA PHE A 50 21.12 1.62 0.02
C PHE A 50 19.99 1.43 1.04
N PHE A 51 19.46 0.21 1.15
CA PHE A 51 18.41 -0.14 2.08
C PHE A 51 18.91 -0.27 3.53
N ASN A 52 20.05 -0.95 3.74
CA ASN A 52 20.63 -1.17 5.06
C ASN A 52 21.15 0.12 5.70
N ARG A 53 21.60 1.10 4.91
CA ARG A 53 22.05 2.40 5.41
C ARG A 53 20.90 3.27 5.89
N GLU A 54 19.78 3.27 5.17
CA GLU A 54 18.63 4.14 5.45
C GLU A 54 17.55 3.43 6.28
N SER A 55 17.66 2.12 6.47
CA SER A 55 16.75 1.32 7.30
C SER A 55 17.40 0.02 7.78
N THR A 56 17.45 -0.18 9.10
CA THR A 56 17.87 -1.47 9.69
C THR A 56 16.92 -2.62 9.37
N PHE A 57 15.71 -2.30 8.88
CA PHE A 57 14.66 -3.25 8.52
C PHE A 57 15.08 -4.30 7.48
N PHE A 58 15.88 -3.91 6.48
CA PHE A 58 16.31 -4.82 5.42
C PHE A 58 17.40 -5.82 5.85
N VAL A 59 18.08 -5.55 6.97
CA VAL A 59 19.03 -6.48 7.59
C VAL A 59 18.28 -7.68 8.17
N ASP A 60 17.12 -7.46 8.80
CA ASP A 60 16.30 -8.52 9.39
C ASP A 60 15.60 -9.39 8.32
N VAL A 61 15.03 -8.77 7.28
CA VAL A 61 14.39 -9.50 6.17
C VAL A 61 15.37 -10.40 5.41
N SER A 62 16.64 -10.02 5.32
CA SER A 62 17.68 -10.82 4.68
C SER A 62 18.12 -12.03 5.52
N THR A 63 17.87 -12.00 6.83
CA THR A 63 18.48 -12.95 7.78
C THR A 63 17.47 -13.99 8.28
N SER A 64 16.16 -13.75 8.16
CA SER A 64 15.13 -14.69 8.62
C SER A 64 14.90 -15.85 7.64
N ALA A 65 15.83 -16.80 7.63
CA ALA A 65 15.66 -18.14 7.08
C ALA A 65 15.09 -19.15 8.11
N ASP A 66 14.61 -18.69 9.28
CA ASP A 66 14.09 -19.55 10.34
C ASP A 66 12.55 -19.67 10.28
N PRO A 67 11.97 -20.86 9.99
CA PRO A 67 10.52 -21.02 9.77
C PRO A 67 9.66 -21.11 11.05
N THR A 68 10.18 -20.81 12.25
CA THR A 68 9.50 -21.16 13.52
C THR A 68 9.34 -20.04 14.54
N ALA A 69 9.64 -18.78 14.20
CA ALA A 69 9.44 -17.67 15.12
C ALA A 69 8.00 -17.13 15.05
N ALA A 70 7.08 -17.79 15.75
CA ALA A 70 5.72 -17.30 15.96
C ALA A 70 5.72 -16.04 16.85
N THR A 71 5.91 -14.87 16.23
CA THR A 71 5.75 -13.55 16.83
C THR A 71 5.09 -12.64 15.80
N ASP A 72 3.83 -12.24 16.01
CA ASP A 72 3.09 -11.14 15.35
C ASP A 72 3.49 -10.80 13.89
N GLU A 73 3.74 -11.83 13.07
CA GLU A 73 4.44 -11.68 11.80
C GLU A 73 3.64 -10.86 10.78
N GLU A 74 2.31 -10.88 10.88
CA GLU A 74 1.43 -10.11 9.99
C GLU A 74 1.58 -8.60 10.20
N GLY A 75 1.65 -8.14 11.45
CA GLY A 75 1.86 -6.72 11.79
C GLY A 75 3.26 -6.23 11.42
N GLU A 76 4.26 -7.11 11.53
CA GLU A 76 5.63 -6.84 11.11
C GLU A 76 5.77 -6.78 9.58
N LYS A 77 5.04 -7.64 8.86
CA LYS A 77 4.93 -7.58 7.39
C LYS A 77 4.23 -6.29 6.92
N ALA A 78 3.21 -5.79 7.60
CA ALA A 78 2.62 -4.49 7.28
C ALA A 78 3.63 -3.34 7.46
N ARG A 79 4.40 -3.33 8.57
CA ARG A 79 5.50 -2.38 8.80
C ARG A 79 6.57 -2.46 7.71
N SER A 80 6.83 -3.67 7.19
CA SER A 80 7.77 -3.89 6.09
C SER A 80 7.40 -3.09 4.84
N TRP A 81 6.11 -3.11 4.48
CA TRP A 81 5.61 -2.39 3.31
C TRP A 81 5.65 -0.87 3.46
N PHE A 82 5.63 -0.34 4.69
CA PHE A 82 5.76 1.11 4.92
C PHE A 82 7.17 1.56 4.57
N SER A 83 8.18 0.81 5.02
CA SER A 83 9.58 1.06 4.69
C SER A 83 9.82 0.95 3.19
N ILE A 84 9.29 -0.10 2.55
CA ILE A 84 9.40 -0.28 1.09
C ILE A 84 8.77 0.90 0.35
N LEU A 85 7.56 1.33 0.73
CA LEU A 85 6.89 2.47 0.11
C LEU A 85 7.70 3.76 0.26
N LYS A 86 8.16 4.06 1.48
CA LYS A 86 8.96 5.25 1.80
C LYS A 86 10.25 5.32 0.98
N LEU A 87 10.98 4.20 0.91
CA LEU A 87 12.23 4.13 0.17
C LEU A 87 12.00 4.20 -1.34
N ALA A 88 10.95 3.53 -1.84
CA ALA A 88 10.60 3.57 -3.26
C ALA A 88 10.18 4.98 -3.71
N HIS A 89 9.45 5.73 -2.87
CA HIS A 89 9.14 7.12 -3.15
C HIS A 89 10.39 8.01 -3.08
N ARG A 90 11.17 7.90 -1.99
CA ARG A 90 12.37 8.73 -1.77
C ARG A 90 13.43 8.60 -2.87
N TRP A 91 13.52 7.44 -3.51
CA TRP A 91 14.50 7.19 -4.57
C TRP A 91 13.91 7.16 -5.99
N ASP A 92 12.66 7.58 -6.16
CA ASP A 92 11.99 7.63 -7.46
C ASP A 92 11.98 6.26 -8.19
N PHE A 93 11.51 5.23 -7.47
CA PHE A 93 11.25 3.88 -8.00
C PHE A 93 9.73 3.68 -8.19
N PRO A 94 9.14 4.23 -9.26
CA PRO A 94 7.68 4.27 -9.44
C PRO A 94 7.04 2.87 -9.47
N VAL A 95 7.69 1.89 -10.11
CA VAL A 95 7.16 0.52 -10.18
C VAL A 95 7.12 -0.17 -8.81
N VAL A 96 8.14 0.07 -7.97
CA VAL A 96 8.20 -0.49 -6.61
C VAL A 96 7.20 0.23 -5.70
N LYS A 97 7.06 1.55 -5.85
CA LYS A 97 6.07 2.37 -5.15
C LYS A 97 4.65 1.87 -5.45
N ASP A 98 4.31 1.69 -6.72
CA ASP A 98 3.00 1.18 -7.13
C ASP A 98 2.74 -0.24 -6.61
N PHE A 99 3.77 -1.07 -6.56
CA PHE A 99 3.65 -2.41 -5.98
C PHE A 99 3.41 -2.36 -4.46
N ALA A 100 4.19 -1.56 -3.74
CA ALA A 100 4.02 -1.39 -2.30
C ALA A 100 2.64 -0.81 -1.95
N LEU A 101 2.13 0.17 -2.72
CA LEU A 101 0.77 0.69 -2.56
C LEU A 101 -0.30 -0.39 -2.75
N ARG A 102 -0.17 -1.25 -3.76
CA ARG A 102 -1.09 -2.37 -3.99
C ARG A 102 -1.07 -3.38 -2.84
N GLU A 103 0.11 -3.72 -2.35
CA GLU A 103 0.26 -4.67 -1.22
C GLU A 103 -0.30 -4.06 0.09
N LEU A 104 -0.08 -2.77 0.34
CA LEU A 104 -0.67 -2.06 1.48
C LEU A 104 -2.19 -1.99 1.39
N LYS A 105 -2.74 -1.78 0.18
CA LYS A 105 -4.18 -1.79 -0.04
C LYS A 105 -4.80 -3.16 0.24
N ARG A 106 -4.11 -4.26 -0.09
CA ARG A 106 -4.59 -5.61 0.24
C ARG A 106 -4.67 -5.86 1.75
N ARG A 107 -3.84 -5.16 2.53
CA ARG A 107 -3.72 -5.29 3.99
C ARG A 107 -4.39 -4.13 4.72
N GLU A 108 -5.38 -3.50 4.10
CA GLU A 108 -5.94 -2.27 4.64
C GLU A 108 -6.60 -2.42 6.01
N THR A 109 -7.05 -3.61 6.39
CA THR A 109 -7.62 -3.85 7.73
C THR A 109 -6.59 -3.88 8.85
N GLU A 110 -5.31 -4.08 8.54
CA GLU A 110 -4.22 -4.19 9.53
C GLU A 110 -3.66 -2.84 9.98
N ILE A 111 -3.97 -1.77 9.24
CA ILE A 111 -3.39 -0.44 9.43
C ILE A 111 -4.49 0.51 9.89
N PRO A 112 -4.31 1.31 10.96
CA PRO A 112 -5.29 2.34 11.32
C PRO A 112 -5.58 3.31 10.16
N LEU A 113 -6.84 3.70 10.01
CA LEU A 113 -7.30 4.48 8.85
C LEU A 113 -6.52 5.79 8.68
N VAL A 114 -6.34 6.54 9.76
CA VAL A 114 -5.64 7.83 9.75
C VAL A 114 -4.16 7.66 9.46
N THR A 115 -3.50 6.67 10.06
CA THR A 115 -2.11 6.33 9.74
C THR A 115 -1.93 5.98 8.27
N ARG A 116 -2.90 5.29 7.65
CA ARG A 116 -2.86 5.00 6.21
C ARG A 116 -3.02 6.26 5.37
N ILE A 117 -3.93 7.15 5.73
CA ILE A 117 -4.11 8.45 5.05
C ILE A 117 -2.77 9.20 5.05
N LYS A 118 -2.13 9.31 6.22
CA LYS A 118 -0.83 9.98 6.34
C LYS A 118 0.26 9.31 5.53
N LEU A 119 0.40 8.00 5.67
CA LEU A 119 1.37 7.22 4.90
C LEU A 119 1.20 7.46 3.39
N TYR A 120 -0.03 7.48 2.89
CA TYR A 120 -0.30 7.67 1.47
C TYR A 120 -0.08 9.12 1.02
N GLN A 121 -0.41 10.11 1.86
CA GLN A 121 -0.11 11.52 1.58
C GLN A 121 1.39 11.77 1.52
N ASP A 122 2.14 11.32 2.53
CA ASP A 122 3.59 11.54 2.66
C ASP A 122 4.39 10.86 1.55
N ASN A 123 3.80 9.85 0.90
CA ASN A 123 4.41 9.13 -0.20
C ASN A 123 3.79 9.46 -1.55
N GLU A 124 3.00 10.54 -1.66
CA GLU A 124 2.36 10.99 -2.91
C GLU A 124 1.62 9.84 -3.63
N ALA A 125 0.81 9.09 -2.89
CA ALA A 125 -0.02 8.05 -3.48
C ALA A 125 -1.09 8.67 -4.41
N PRO A 126 -1.55 7.94 -5.43
CA PRO A 126 -2.58 8.44 -6.33
C PRO A 126 -3.85 8.88 -5.59
N PRO A 127 -4.52 9.98 -6.03
CA PRO A 127 -5.65 10.56 -5.31
C PRO A 127 -6.81 9.59 -5.04
N GLU A 128 -7.03 8.59 -5.90
CA GLU A 128 -8.08 7.59 -5.73
C GLU A 128 -7.96 6.78 -4.44
N TYR A 129 -6.74 6.56 -3.95
CA TYR A 129 -6.51 5.91 -2.66
C TYR A 129 -6.97 6.83 -1.54
N LEU A 130 -6.59 8.11 -1.58
CA LEU A 130 -6.93 9.09 -0.54
C LEU A 130 -8.42 9.39 -0.49
N VAL A 131 -9.08 9.56 -1.65
CA VAL A 131 -10.52 9.83 -1.72
C VAL A 131 -11.32 8.73 -1.01
N THR A 132 -10.94 7.48 -1.24
CA THR A 132 -11.58 6.32 -0.59
C THR A 132 -11.42 6.39 0.93
N LEU A 133 -10.22 6.65 1.43
CA LEU A 133 -9.93 6.69 2.86
C LEU A 133 -10.59 7.90 3.56
N PHE A 134 -10.56 9.09 2.95
CA PHE A 134 -11.24 10.26 3.48
C PHE A 134 -12.76 10.08 3.48
N SER A 135 -13.33 9.44 2.45
CA SER A 135 -14.75 9.10 2.43
C SER A 135 -15.13 8.19 3.60
N GLN A 136 -14.32 7.16 3.87
CA GLN A 136 -14.52 6.29 5.04
C GLN A 136 -14.44 7.08 6.35
N LEU A 137 -13.43 7.95 6.51
CA LEU A 137 -13.26 8.77 7.71
C LEU A 137 -14.43 9.73 7.93
N CYS A 138 -14.93 10.34 6.85
CA CYS A 138 -16.08 11.24 6.89
C CYS A 138 -17.40 10.50 7.16
N SER A 139 -17.50 9.22 6.81
CA SER A 139 -18.73 8.43 7.00
C SER A 139 -18.84 7.80 8.39
N ARG A 140 -17.79 7.83 9.23
CA ARG A 140 -17.80 7.25 10.59
C ARG A 140 -18.88 7.88 11.49
N GLU A 141 -19.43 7.08 12.39
CA GLU A 141 -20.38 7.54 13.42
C GLU A 141 -19.79 8.62 14.32
N PHE A 142 -18.55 8.45 14.75
CA PHE A 142 -17.81 9.43 15.55
C PHE A 142 -16.72 10.11 14.72
N GLY A 143 -16.35 11.33 15.10
CA GLY A 143 -15.26 12.07 14.45
C GLY A 143 -13.89 11.44 14.73
N PRO A 144 -12.82 11.97 14.11
CA PRO A 144 -11.45 11.63 14.49
C PRO A 144 -11.23 11.82 16.00
N THR A 145 -10.51 10.90 16.64
CA THR A 145 -10.07 11.03 18.05
C THR A 145 -8.97 12.08 18.20
N ASP A 146 -8.65 12.48 19.43
CA ASP A 146 -7.58 13.44 19.69
C ASP A 146 -6.24 12.97 19.11
N GLU A 147 -5.89 11.68 19.27
CA GLU A 147 -4.69 11.08 18.68
C GLU A 147 -4.72 11.15 17.15
N GLU A 148 -5.87 10.84 16.55
CA GLU A 148 -6.08 10.93 15.10
C GLU A 148 -5.99 12.37 14.60
N THR A 149 -6.45 13.37 15.37
CA THR A 149 -6.34 14.79 15.00
C THR A 149 -4.90 15.29 15.04
N VAL A 150 -4.13 14.84 16.04
CA VAL A 150 -2.69 15.12 16.13
C VAL A 150 -1.98 14.49 14.94
N GLU A 151 -2.30 13.23 14.62
CA GLU A 151 -1.70 12.53 13.49
C GLU A 151 -2.08 13.20 12.16
N LEU A 152 -3.37 13.47 11.87
CA LEU A 152 -3.82 14.15 10.65
C LEU A 152 -3.25 15.58 10.50
N GLY A 153 -3.12 16.28 11.62
CA GLY A 153 -2.85 17.71 11.68
C GLY A 153 -4.13 18.55 11.59
N LEU A 154 -4.06 19.77 12.13
CA LEU A 154 -5.20 20.66 12.33
C LEU A 154 -5.96 20.96 11.04
N GLU A 155 -5.26 21.29 9.96
CA GLU A 155 -5.89 21.67 8.70
C GLU A 155 -6.76 20.54 8.12
N GLN A 156 -6.20 19.33 8.05
CA GLN A 156 -6.90 18.15 7.52
C GLN A 156 -8.06 17.76 8.44
N THR A 157 -7.86 17.84 9.75
CA THR A 157 -8.92 17.61 10.75
C THR A 157 -10.10 18.55 10.54
N CYS A 158 -9.86 19.86 10.38
CA CYS A 158 -10.91 20.83 10.09
C CYS A 158 -11.64 20.52 8.77
N ARG A 159 -10.92 20.09 7.72
CA ARG A 159 -11.55 19.68 6.45
C ARG A 159 -12.43 18.45 6.64
N VAL A 160 -11.98 17.45 7.39
CA VAL A 160 -12.76 16.25 7.72
C VAL A 160 -14.03 16.62 8.49
N TRP A 161 -13.95 17.46 9.53
CA TRP A 161 -15.14 17.88 10.27
C TRP A 161 -16.14 18.67 9.44
N ARG A 162 -15.66 19.61 8.60
CA ARG A 162 -16.55 20.31 7.65
C ARG A 162 -17.23 19.33 6.69
N ALA A 163 -16.47 18.40 6.13
CA ALA A 163 -17.01 17.37 5.24
C ALA A 163 -18.08 16.51 5.94
N ARG A 164 -17.81 16.09 7.18
CA ARG A 164 -18.75 15.34 8.02
C ARG A 164 -20.03 16.12 8.29
N GLU A 165 -19.91 17.40 8.61
CA GLU A 165 -21.06 18.27 8.87
C GLU A 165 -21.94 18.40 7.61
N MET A 166 -21.32 18.63 6.46
CA MET A 166 -22.05 18.70 5.17
C MET A 166 -22.76 17.39 4.82
N LEU A 167 -22.18 16.22 5.16
CA LEU A 167 -22.81 14.93 4.95
C LEU A 167 -24.02 14.67 5.88
N ARG A 168 -24.02 15.26 7.08
CA ARG A 168 -25.08 15.07 8.08
C ARG A 168 -26.22 16.07 7.96
N SER A 169 -25.92 17.30 7.59
CA SER A 169 -26.90 18.37 7.37
C SER A 169 -26.66 19.03 6.01
N PRO A 170 -27.15 18.40 4.92
CA PRO A 170 -27.08 18.99 3.59
C PRO A 170 -28.00 20.22 3.55
N GLY A 171 -27.42 21.40 3.78
CA GLY A 171 -28.13 22.67 3.89
C GLY A 171 -27.64 23.58 5.01
N GLY A 172 -26.73 23.11 5.88
CA GLY A 172 -26.12 23.96 6.92
C GLY A 172 -27.10 24.51 7.96
N SER A 173 -28.26 23.87 8.09
CA SER A 173 -29.26 24.27 9.07
C SER A 173 -28.81 23.84 10.45
N SER A 174 -28.83 24.79 11.40
CA SER A 174 -28.53 24.50 12.80
C SER A 174 -29.53 23.46 13.32
N PRO A 175 -29.08 22.44 14.06
CA PRO A 175 -29.97 21.50 14.72
C PRO A 175 -30.73 22.15 15.90
N LEU A 176 -30.35 23.36 16.31
CA LEU A 176 -31.05 24.11 17.33
C LEU A 176 -32.34 24.72 16.78
N PRO A 177 -33.47 24.63 17.50
CA PRO A 177 -34.70 25.33 17.12
C PRO A 177 -34.44 26.84 17.09
N SER A 178 -35.01 27.52 16.10
CA SER A 178 -34.81 28.96 15.83
C SER A 178 -35.26 29.91 16.97
N ILE A 179 -35.75 29.37 18.08
CA ILE A 179 -36.36 30.06 19.22
C ILE A 179 -35.38 30.92 20.05
N VAL A 180 -34.06 30.76 19.90
CA VAL A 180 -33.05 31.45 20.74
C VAL A 180 -32.59 32.81 20.17
N THR A 181 -33.38 33.49 19.34
CA THR A 181 -32.98 34.78 18.72
C THR A 181 -33.76 36.02 19.14
N GLN A 182 -34.57 35.98 20.21
CA GLN A 182 -35.18 37.22 20.73
C GLN A 182 -35.25 37.26 22.26
N LYS A 183 -34.71 38.35 22.79
CA LYS A 183 -34.70 38.84 24.18
C LYS A 183 -33.60 38.25 25.06
N ASP A 184 -32.50 38.98 25.15
CA ASP A 184 -32.29 39.83 26.32
C ASP A 184 -31.43 41.05 25.90
N THR A 185 -32.06 42.22 25.93
CA THR A 185 -31.43 43.54 25.91
C THR A 185 -31.80 44.21 27.22
#